data_AF-A0AAD7PLV1-F1
#
_entry.id   AF-A0AAD7PLV1-F1
#
_cell.length_a   1.000
_cell.length_b   1.000
_cell.length_c   1.000
_cell.angle_alpha   90.00
_cell.angle_beta   90.00
_cell.angle_gamma   90.00
#
_symmetry.space_group_name_H-M   'P 1'
#
loop_
_entity.id
_entity.type
_entity.pdbx_description
1 polymer ?
#
loop_
_entity_poly.entity_id
_entity_poly.type
_entity_poly.pdbx_seq_one_letter_code
_entity_poly.pdbx_strand_id
1 'polypeptide(L)'
;MMDFESVHMEYLTDSLHICFLSDETRTVASIIESILQFALDFRSCLTAGVWDVEVNQQNLLSKLSRINISQVLSIKQKFDKNLNELHLCYLKTPKHGEFGLSCFWDYLNYNKFYSDASNEMEVSWFLSF
;
A
#
# COMPACT_ATOMS: atom_id res chain seq x y z
N MET A 1 -32.74 9.16 27.89
CA MET A 1 -31.39 9.62 28.30
C MET A 1 -30.42 8.71 27.58
N MET A 2 -29.51 9.27 26.79
CA MET A 2 -28.54 8.49 26.02
C MET A 2 -27.56 7.85 26.99
N ASP A 3 -27.30 6.55 26.82
CA ASP A 3 -26.28 5.86 27.60
C ASP A 3 -24.90 6.27 27.06
N PHE A 4 -24.24 7.19 27.77
CA PHE A 4 -22.93 7.69 27.38
C PHE A 4 -21.87 6.58 27.33
N GLU A 5 -22.01 5.53 28.13
CA GLU A 5 -21.09 4.39 28.11
C GLU A 5 -21.25 3.61 26.81
N SER A 6 -22.48 3.27 26.43
CA SER A 6 -22.76 2.60 25.15
C SER A 6 -22.23 3.39 23.95
N VAL A 7 -22.46 4.70 23.89
CA VAL A 7 -21.99 5.54 22.78
C VAL A 7 -20.46 5.60 22.76
N HIS A 8 -19.80 5.66 23.92
CA HIS A 8 -18.35 5.66 24.00
C HIS A 8 -17.76 4.34 23.51
N MET A 9 -18.37 3.21 23.89
CA MET A 9 -17.93 1.89 23.45
C MET A 9 -18.11 1.69 21.95
N GLU A 10 -19.20 2.21 21.36
CA GLU A 10 -19.42 2.22 19.91
C GLU A 10 -18.33 3.03 19.19
N TYR A 11 -18.03 4.25 19.66
CA TYR A 11 -16.96 5.07 19.10
C TYR A 11 -15.58 4.37 19.14
N LEU A 12 -15.25 3.71 20.26
CA LEU A 12 -13.99 2.98 20.39
C LEU A 12 -13.92 1.79 19.44
N THR A 13 -15.04 1.09 19.26
CA THR A 13 -15.15 -0.05 18.35
C THR A 13 -14.94 0.39 16.90
N ASP A 14 -15.60 1.48 16.48
CA ASP A 14 -15.40 2.06 15.16
C ASP A 14 -13.96 2.52 14.95
N SER A 15 -13.37 3.16 15.96
CA SER A 15 -11.98 3.63 15.92
C SER A 15 -11.01 2.47 15.69
N LEU A 16 -11.23 1.31 16.33
CA LEU A 16 -10.41 0.11 16.11
C LEU A 16 -10.50 -0.38 14.66
N HIS A 17 -11.69 -0.41 14.07
CA HIS A 17 -11.88 -0.86 12.69
C HIS A 17 -11.32 0.13 11.67
N ILE A 18 -11.53 1.44 11.85
CA ILE A 18 -11.02 2.49 10.96
C ILE A 18 -9.48 2.54 11.01
N CYS A 19 -8.87 2.30 12.18
CA CYS A 19 -7.42 2.32 12.33
C CYS A 19 -6.73 0.99 11.99
N PHE A 20 -7.48 -0.01 11.50
CA PHE A 20 -6.98 -1.36 11.22
C PHE A 20 -6.33 -2.05 12.43
N LEU A 21 -6.83 -1.78 13.63
CA LEU A 21 -6.31 -2.33 14.90
C LEU A 21 -7.09 -3.56 15.37
N SER A 22 -8.18 -3.92 14.70
CA SER A 22 -9.00 -5.08 15.04
C SER A 22 -8.39 -6.37 14.49
N ASP A 23 -8.80 -7.52 15.05
CA ASP A 23 -8.33 -8.82 14.57
C ASP A 23 -8.76 -9.10 13.13
N GLU A 24 -9.94 -8.62 12.73
CA GLU A 24 -10.47 -8.76 11.38
C GLU A 24 -9.66 -7.96 10.35
N THR A 25 -9.10 -6.82 10.77
CA THR A 25 -8.36 -5.88 9.89
C THR A 25 -6.85 -6.12 9.90
N ARG A 26 -6.37 -7.00 10.78
CA ARG A 26 -4.94 -7.30 10.98
C ARG A 26 -4.20 -7.67 9.70
N THR A 27 -4.80 -8.50 8.84
CA THR A 27 -4.16 -8.89 7.56
C THR A 27 -3.94 -7.68 6.66
N VAL A 28 -4.94 -6.79 6.56
CA VAL A 28 -4.82 -5.55 5.77
C VAL A 28 -3.76 -4.63 6.38
N ALA A 29 -3.75 -4.50 7.72
CA ALA A 29 -2.75 -3.72 8.44
C ALA A 29 -1.32 -4.18 8.14
N SER A 30 -1.05 -5.48 8.19
CA SER A 30 0.29 -6.03 7.91
C SER A 30 0.73 -5.81 6.45
N ILE A 31 -0.20 -5.82 5.50
CA ILE A 31 0.10 -5.51 4.10
C ILE A 31 0.43 -4.02 3.94
N ILE A 32 -0.34 -3.12 4.58
CA ILE A 32 -0.05 -1.67 4.59
C ILE A 32 1.33 -1.40 5.20
N GLU A 33 1.65 -2.03 6.32
CA GLU A 33 2.97 -1.92 6.96
C GLU A 33 4.10 -2.35 6.01
N SER A 34 3.91 -3.48 5.31
CA SER A 34 4.87 -3.97 4.31
C SER A 34 5.05 -2.98 3.16
N ILE A 35 3.95 -2.40 2.65
CA ILE A 35 3.96 -1.35 1.61
C ILE A 35 4.76 -0.12 2.08
N LEU A 36 4.52 0.34 3.30
CA LEU A 36 5.25 1.47 3.88
C LEU A 36 6.74 1.15 4.04
N GLN A 37 7.08 -0.07 4.46
CA GLN A 37 8.46 -0.52 4.56
C GLN A 37 9.16 -0.54 3.18
N PHE A 38 8.49 -1.00 2.13
CA PHE A 38 9.06 -0.94 0.78
C PHE A 38 9.32 0.49 0.30
N ALA A 39 8.49 1.46 0.70
CA ALA A 39 8.76 2.86 0.39
C ALA A 39 10.04 3.37 1.08
N LEU A 40 10.27 2.95 2.34
CA LEU A 40 11.51 3.25 3.07
C LEU A 40 12.72 2.55 2.45
N ASP A 41 12.60 1.27 2.12
CA ASP A 41 13.65 0.48 1.48
C ASP A 41 14.02 1.07 0.12
N PHE A 42 13.03 1.44 -0.70
CA PHE A 42 13.25 2.09 -1.99
C PHE A 42 13.97 3.42 -1.82
N ARG A 43 13.53 4.25 -0.86
CA ARG A 43 14.22 5.51 -0.53
C ARG A 43 15.67 5.28 -0.11
N SER A 44 15.96 4.20 0.60
CA SER A 44 17.33 3.86 1.01
C SER A 44 18.24 3.57 -0.19
N CYS A 45 17.72 2.89 -1.22
CA CYS A 45 18.43 2.65 -2.48
C CYS A 45 18.80 3.95 -3.22
N LEU A 46 17.97 4.99 -3.08
CA LEU A 46 18.23 6.32 -3.65
C LEU A 46 19.20 7.14 -2.78
N THR A 47 19.06 7.04 -1.46
CA THR A 47 19.80 7.88 -0.49
C THR A 47 21.25 7.44 -0.34
N ALA A 48 21.55 6.14 -0.49
CA ALA A 48 22.91 5.60 -0.50
C ALA A 48 23.80 6.21 -1.62
N GLY A 49 23.21 6.77 -2.68
CA GLY A 49 23.93 7.46 -3.76
C GLY A 49 24.09 8.98 -3.59
N VAL A 50 23.44 9.60 -2.59
CA VAL A 50 23.25 11.07 -2.50
C VAL A 50 24.11 11.75 -1.43
N TRP A 51 24.54 11.04 -0.38
CA TRP A 51 25.25 11.66 0.76
C TRP A 51 26.79 11.72 0.61
N ASP A 52 27.33 11.14 -0.46
CA ASP A 52 28.75 11.30 -0.78
C ASP A 52 28.94 12.55 -1.66
N VAL A 53 29.37 13.62 -0.99
CA VAL A 53 30.14 14.77 -1.49
C VAL A 53 29.39 15.81 -2.37
N GLU A 54 29.29 17.00 -1.78
CA GLU A 54 29.34 18.37 -2.32
C GLU A 54 28.84 18.70 -3.74
N VAL A 55 27.94 19.70 -3.75
CA VAL A 55 27.93 20.87 -4.65
C VAL A 55 28.42 20.62 -6.08
N ASN A 56 27.57 20.09 -6.95
CA ASN A 56 27.44 20.53 -8.34
C ASN A 56 26.18 19.93 -9.00
N GLN A 57 25.48 20.75 -9.78
CA GLN A 57 24.25 20.38 -10.49
C GLN A 57 24.50 19.41 -11.67
N GLN A 58 25.76 19.25 -12.12
CA GLN A 58 26.20 18.05 -12.83
C GLN A 58 26.40 16.96 -11.77
N ASN A 59 25.63 15.88 -11.69
CA ASN A 59 25.39 14.95 -12.78
C ASN A 59 24.34 13.93 -12.28
N LEU A 60 23.06 14.16 -12.58
CA LEU A 60 21.96 13.29 -12.13
C LEU A 60 22.17 11.84 -12.61
N LEU A 61 22.77 11.67 -13.79
CA LEU A 61 23.19 10.39 -14.34
C LEU A 61 24.28 9.69 -13.50
N SER A 62 25.24 10.42 -12.92
CA SER A 62 26.24 9.80 -12.04
C SER A 62 25.70 9.44 -10.65
N LYS A 63 24.60 10.08 -10.22
CA LYS A 63 23.86 9.67 -9.03
C LYS A 63 23.02 8.43 -9.31
N LEU A 64 22.38 8.36 -10.47
CA LEU A 64 21.62 7.18 -10.90
C LEU A 64 22.52 5.94 -11.09
N SER A 65 23.77 6.11 -11.55
CA SER A 65 24.71 4.99 -11.69
C SER A 65 25.14 4.36 -10.35
N ARG A 66 24.89 5.03 -9.22
CA ARG A 66 25.15 4.50 -7.87
C ARG A 66 23.97 3.72 -7.31
N ILE A 67 22.81 3.77 -7.96
CA ILE A 67 21.63 3.04 -7.54
C ILE A 67 21.84 1.55 -7.82
N ASN A 68 21.60 0.74 -6.81
CA ASN A 68 21.58 -0.71 -6.97
C ASN A 68 20.27 -1.13 -7.65
N ILE A 69 20.31 -1.28 -8.99
CA ILE A 69 19.14 -1.67 -9.80
C ILE A 69 18.58 -3.02 -9.36
N SER A 70 19.43 -3.98 -8.98
CA SER A 70 18.98 -5.30 -8.51
C SER A 70 18.14 -5.20 -7.24
N GLN A 71 18.54 -4.35 -6.29
CA GLN A 71 17.74 -4.07 -5.09
C GLN A 71 16.42 -3.38 -5.44
N VAL A 72 16.43 -2.39 -6.32
CA VAL A 72 15.21 -1.70 -6.77
C VAL A 72 14.23 -2.68 -7.42
N LEU A 73 14.71 -3.56 -8.30
CA LEU A 73 13.89 -4.60 -8.93
C LEU A 73 13.32 -5.59 -7.91
N SER A 74 14.13 -6.00 -6.92
CA SER A 74 13.66 -6.88 -5.84
C SER A 74 12.57 -6.23 -4.99
N ILE A 75 12.72 -4.93 -4.66
CA ILE A 75 11.72 -4.16 -3.93
C ILE A 75 10.44 -4.06 -4.75
N LYS A 76 10.53 -3.75 -6.04
CA LYS A 76 9.38 -3.70 -6.95
C LYS A 76 8.61 -5.02 -6.94
N GLN A 77 9.29 -6.15 -7.12
CA GLN A 77 8.64 -7.47 -7.13
C GLN A 77 7.89 -7.77 -5.82
N LYS A 78 8.47 -7.42 -4.67
CA LYS A 78 7.83 -7.61 -3.36
C LYS A 78 6.63 -6.68 -3.16
N PHE A 79 6.75 -5.43 -3.63
CA PHE A 79 5.68 -4.44 -3.61
C PHE A 79 4.49 -4.88 -4.47
N ASP A 80 4.74 -5.32 -5.71
CA ASP A 80 3.70 -5.81 -6.63
C ASP A 80 2.97 -7.02 -6.04
N LYS A 81 3.70 -7.94 -5.40
CA LYS A 81 3.11 -9.08 -4.68
C LYS A 81 2.19 -8.61 -3.54
N ASN A 82 2.59 -7.62 -2.75
CA ASN A 82 1.77 -7.09 -1.66
C ASN A 82 0.51 -6.39 -2.17
N LEU A 83 0.61 -5.65 -3.28
CA LEU A 83 -0.57 -5.05 -3.91
C LEU A 83 -1.56 -6.12 -4.38
N ASN A 84 -1.08 -7.23 -4.94
CA ASN A 84 -1.93 -8.36 -5.31
C ASN A 84 -2.60 -9.00 -4.08
N GLU A 85 -1.86 -9.19 -2.99
CA GLU A 85 -2.42 -9.69 -1.73
C GLU A 85 -3.49 -8.74 -1.17
N LEU A 86 -3.25 -7.43 -1.22
CA LEU A 86 -4.23 -6.41 -0.82
C LEU A 86 -5.50 -6.47 -1.68
N HIS A 87 -5.33 -6.66 -2.99
CA HIS A 87 -6.45 -6.83 -3.91
C HIS A 87 -7.26 -8.10 -3.62
N LEU A 88 -6.60 -9.21 -3.26
CA LEU A 88 -7.30 -10.43 -2.83
C LEU A 88 -8.09 -10.20 -1.53
N CYS A 89 -7.58 -9.40 -0.60
CA CYS A 89 -8.33 -8.99 0.60
C CYS A 89 -9.57 -8.17 0.22
N TYR A 90 -9.45 -7.24 -0.73
CA TYR A 90 -10.60 -6.50 -1.27
C TYR A 90 -11.68 -7.43 -1.82
N LEU A 91 -11.31 -8.42 -2.65
CA LEU A 91 -12.27 -9.36 -3.24
C LEU A 91 -13.00 -10.23 -2.21
N LYS A 92 -12.34 -10.56 -1.09
CA LYS A 92 -12.92 -11.37 0.00
C LYS A 92 -13.79 -10.55 0.95
N THR A 93 -13.59 -9.23 0.99
CA THR A 93 -14.31 -8.36 1.93
C THR A 93 -15.77 -8.18 1.47
N PRO A 94 -16.75 -8.26 2.37
CA PRO A 94 -18.12 -7.89 2.05
C PRO A 94 -18.19 -6.45 1.53
N LYS A 95 -18.71 -6.26 0.31
CA LYS A 95 -18.82 -4.93 -0.32
C LYS A 95 -19.92 -4.06 0.31
N HIS A 96 -20.83 -4.68 1.05
CA HIS A 96 -21.93 -4.04 1.75
C HIS A 96 -21.87 -4.47 3.21
N GLY A 97 -21.53 -3.53 4.08
CA GLY A 97 -21.36 -3.74 5.52
C GLY A 97 -21.09 -2.41 6.21
N GLU A 98 -21.62 -2.27 7.42
CA GLU A 98 -21.42 -1.09 8.25
C GLU A 98 -20.02 -1.16 8.87
N PHE A 99 -19.19 -0.18 8.51
CA PHE A 99 -17.91 0.20 9.13
C PHE A 99 -16.59 -0.40 8.60
N GLY A 100 -15.60 0.51 8.53
CA GLY A 100 -14.17 0.26 8.35
C GLY A 100 -13.71 0.09 6.91
N LEU A 101 -13.95 -1.11 6.35
CA LEU A 101 -13.23 -1.55 5.15
C LEU A 101 -13.88 -1.12 3.83
N SER A 102 -15.21 -1.04 3.76
CA SER A 102 -15.92 -0.62 2.53
C SER A 102 -15.48 0.76 2.07
N CYS A 103 -15.50 1.75 2.98
CA CYS A 103 -15.01 3.10 2.71
C CYS A 103 -13.53 3.12 2.32
N PHE A 104 -12.68 2.34 3.01
CA PHE A 104 -11.26 2.23 2.66
C PHE A 104 -11.07 1.76 1.22
N TRP A 105 -11.81 0.74 0.79
CA TRP A 105 -11.74 0.22 -0.56
C TRP A 105 -12.24 1.20 -1.61
N ASP A 106 -13.30 1.96 -1.31
CA ASP A 106 -13.81 3.00 -2.20
C ASP A 106 -12.77 4.11 -2.42
N TYR A 107 -12.04 4.50 -1.38
CA TYR A 107 -10.93 5.44 -1.51
C TYR A 107 -9.74 4.86 -2.27
N LEU A 108 -9.36 3.61 -1.99
CA LEU A 108 -8.22 2.96 -2.63
C LEU A 108 -8.45 2.73 -4.13
N ASN A 109 -9.68 2.38 -4.51
CA ASN A 109 -10.09 2.13 -5.89
C ASN A 109 -10.86 3.32 -6.49
N TYR A 110 -10.53 4.55 -6.11
CA TYR A 110 -11.21 5.77 -6.58
C TYR A 110 -11.22 5.88 -8.11
N ASN A 111 -10.12 5.51 -8.76
CA ASN A 111 -9.98 5.51 -10.22
C ASN A 111 -10.65 4.30 -10.91
N LYS A 112 -11.30 3.42 -10.14
CA LYS A 112 -11.95 2.19 -10.58
C LYS A 112 -11.02 1.20 -11.28
N PHE A 113 -9.70 1.32 -11.12
CA PHE A 113 -8.72 0.44 -11.75
C PHE A 113 -8.99 -1.05 -11.47
N TYR A 114 -9.48 -1.37 -10.27
CA TYR A 114 -9.81 -2.73 -9.86
C TYR A 114 -11.29 -3.11 -10.04
N SER A 115 -12.10 -2.23 -10.64
CA SER A 115 -13.55 -2.47 -10.83
C SER A 115 -13.87 -3.25 -12.11
N ASP A 116 -13.01 -3.18 -13.13
CA ASP A 116 -13.22 -3.79 -14.47
C ASP A 116 -12.56 -5.16 -14.63
N ALA A 117 -12.35 -5.90 -13.53
CA ALA A 117 -11.84 -7.28 -13.59
C ALA A 117 -12.89 -8.30 -14.07
N SER A 118 -13.78 -7.92 -14.99
CA SER A 118 -14.51 -8.86 -15.84
C SER A 118 -13.70 -9.11 -17.12
N ASN A 119 -12.74 -10.04 -17.06
CA ASN A 119 -12.03 -10.67 -18.18
C ASN A 119 -11.25 -9.74 -19.14
N GLU A 120 -10.07 -10.18 -19.56
CA GLU A 120 -9.26 -9.61 -20.66
C GLU A 120 -8.32 -8.43 -20.35
N MET A 121 -7.48 -8.49 -19.30
CA MET A 121 -6.22 -7.72 -19.36
C MET A 121 -5.06 -8.26 -18.49
N GLU A 122 -5.08 -9.54 -18.13
CA GLU A 122 -4.03 -10.13 -17.30
C GLU A 122 -2.71 -10.44 -18.08
N VAL A 123 -2.63 -10.16 -19.39
CA VAL A 123 -1.47 -10.56 -20.22
C VAL A 123 -0.60 -9.39 -20.70
N SER A 124 -1.04 -8.13 -20.58
CA SER A 124 -0.31 -7.03 -21.25
C SER A 124 0.80 -6.35 -20.40
N TRP A 125 0.78 -6.45 -19.08
CA TRP A 125 1.70 -5.68 -18.22
C TRP A 125 3.01 -6.40 -17.91
N PHE A 126 3.10 -7.71 -18.13
CA PHE A 126 4.34 -8.48 -17.93
C PHE A 126 5.36 -8.32 -19.09
N LEU A 127 4.98 -7.71 -20.21
CA LEU A 127 5.83 -7.61 -21.42
C LEU A 127 6.34 -6.19 -21.72
N SER A 128 6.36 -5.29 -20.74
CA SER A 128 6.99 -3.97 -20.91
C SER A 128 7.81 -3.61 -19.69
N PHE A 129 8.97 -4.26 -19.54
CA PHE A 129 10.28 -3.71 -19.21
C PHE A 129 11.31 -4.84 -19.12
#